data_AF-A0A4U6TCG5-F1
#
_entry.id   AF-A0A4U6TCG5-F1
#
_cell.length_a   1.000
_cell.length_b   1.000
_cell.length_c   1.000
_cell.angle_alpha   90.00
_cell.angle_beta   90.00
_cell.angle_gamma   90.00
#
_symmetry.space_group_name_H-M   'P 1'
#
loop_
_entity.id
_entity.type
_entity.pdbx_description
1 polymer ?
#
loop_
_entity_poly.entity_id
_entity_poly.type
_entity_poly.pdbx_seq_one_letter_code
_entity_poly.pdbx_strand_id
1 'polypeptide(L)'
;MEQGEAFSTSLCLLNLELMLHPLWLSRSGPFNFESGGSAGSLPKLHRNPYSWSKVSSVIYLDSPAGVGLSYAKDKSKPYTTGDLQTAHDLHTFLLKWFQLYHEFLTNPFYIAGESYAGIYIPTLSHEVVKGVDFFF
;
A
#
# COMPACT_ATOMS: atom_id res chain seq x y z
N MET A 1 -11.75 36.74 -7.56
CA MET A 1 -10.38 36.25 -7.84
C MET A 1 -10.39 34.76 -7.68
N GLU A 2 -9.91 34.08 -8.70
CA GLU A 2 -10.26 32.72 -9.14
C GLU A 2 -10.16 31.62 -8.09
N GLN A 3 -11.23 30.83 -7.97
CA GLN A 3 -11.10 29.42 -7.62
C GLN A 3 -10.84 28.68 -8.92
N GLY A 4 -9.56 28.68 -9.32
CA GLY A 4 -9.08 27.93 -10.48
C GLY A 4 -9.22 26.44 -10.21
N GLU A 5 -9.77 25.74 -11.18
CA GLU A 5 -9.96 24.30 -11.24
C GLU A 5 -8.68 23.55 -10.81
N ALA A 6 -8.72 22.92 -9.64
CA ALA A 6 -7.79 21.86 -9.31
C ALA A 6 -8.22 20.63 -10.13
N PHE A 7 -7.74 20.52 -11.37
CA PHE A 7 -7.73 19.25 -12.08
C PHE A 7 -7.09 18.21 -11.15
N SER A 8 -7.92 17.28 -10.69
CA SER A 8 -7.59 16.21 -9.75
C SER A 8 -6.65 15.20 -10.40
N THR A 9 -5.38 15.54 -10.59
CA THR A 9 -4.32 14.58 -10.87
C THR A 9 -3.79 14.05 -9.53
N SER A 10 -4.63 13.34 -8.79
CA SER A 10 -4.21 12.72 -7.54
C SER A 10 -3.29 11.55 -7.85
N LEU A 11 -2.04 11.63 -7.39
CA LEU A 11 -1.05 10.55 -7.46
C LEU A 11 -1.60 9.26 -6.86
N CYS A 12 -1.46 8.11 -7.51
CA CYS A 12 -1.76 6.81 -6.90
C CYS A 12 -0.47 6.17 -6.39
N LEU A 13 -0.35 5.95 -5.07
CA LEU A 13 0.85 5.39 -4.45
C LEU A 13 0.53 4.06 -3.77
N LEU A 14 1.13 2.98 -4.25
CA LEU A 14 1.15 1.69 -3.54
C LEU A 14 2.31 1.69 -2.55
N ASN A 15 2.01 1.41 -1.29
CA ASN A 15 3.00 1.21 -0.27
C ASN A 15 3.13 -0.27 0.12
N LEU A 16 4.36 -0.78 0.05
CA LEU A 16 4.73 -2.11 0.50
C LEU A 16 5.65 -1.99 1.71
N GLU A 17 5.23 -2.57 2.83
CA GLU A 17 6.06 -2.65 4.02
C GLU A 17 5.86 -3.99 4.73
N LEU A 18 6.95 -4.57 5.22
CA LEU A 18 6.86 -5.63 6.21
C LEU A 18 6.40 -4.96 7.51
N MET A 19 5.16 -5.20 7.91
CA MET A 19 4.60 -4.73 9.18
C MET A 19 5.34 -5.35 10.38
N LEU A 20 6.56 -4.90 10.62
CA LEU A 20 7.29 -5.16 11.86
C LEU A 20 7.19 -3.98 12.82
N HIS A 21 6.68 -2.80 12.40
CA HIS A 21 6.45 -1.68 13.31
C HIS A 21 5.34 -0.71 12.84
N PRO A 22 4.46 -0.22 13.73
CA PRO A 22 3.41 0.77 13.42
C PRO A 22 3.97 2.20 13.15
N LEU A 23 5.28 2.37 13.07
CA LEU A 23 5.95 3.67 12.94
C LEU A 23 5.75 4.33 11.57
N TRP A 24 5.38 3.59 10.53
CA TRP A 24 5.21 4.19 9.21
C TRP A 24 3.81 4.75 8.99
N LEU A 25 2.77 4.05 9.44
CA LEU A 25 1.39 4.56 9.44
C LEU A 25 1.28 5.88 10.20
N SER A 26 2.05 6.08 11.27
CA SER A 26 2.12 7.38 11.96
C SER A 26 2.87 8.45 11.16
N ARG A 27 3.83 8.08 10.31
CA ARG A 27 4.58 9.06 9.51
C ARG A 27 3.82 9.53 8.27
N SER A 28 3.28 8.62 7.47
CA SER A 28 2.67 8.91 6.17
C SER A 28 1.13 8.78 6.16
N GLY A 29 0.59 7.97 7.06
CA GLY A 29 -0.85 7.72 7.18
C GLY A 29 -1.65 8.94 7.62
N PRO A 30 -2.97 8.95 7.41
CA PRO A 30 -3.84 10.07 7.74
C PRO A 30 -3.98 10.32 9.25
N PHE A 31 -3.62 9.34 10.09
CA PHE A 31 -3.79 9.40 11.53
C PHE A 31 -2.54 8.94 12.29
N ASN A 32 -2.26 9.62 13.39
CA ASN A 32 -1.33 9.22 14.44
C ASN A 32 -2.08 8.48 15.55
N PHE A 33 -1.37 7.55 16.19
CA PHE A 33 -1.89 6.78 17.32
C PHE A 33 -1.33 7.35 18.63
N GLU A 34 -2.22 7.65 19.57
CA GLU A 34 -1.89 7.98 20.95
C GLU A 34 -2.37 6.84 21.85
N SER A 35 -1.54 6.42 22.81
CA SER A 35 -1.93 5.41 23.80
C SER A 35 -3.13 5.91 24.61
N GLY A 36 -4.12 5.05 24.87
CA GLY A 36 -5.29 5.40 25.68
C GLY A 36 -4.98 5.70 27.16
N GLY A 37 -3.72 5.50 27.59
CA GLY A 37 -3.19 5.91 28.89
C GLY A 37 -3.28 4.85 29.99
N SER A 38 -4.17 3.86 29.86
CA SER A 38 -4.33 2.76 30.81
C SER A 38 -4.38 1.40 30.10
N ALA A 39 -3.97 0.34 30.81
CA ALA A 39 -4.02 -1.02 30.27
C ALA A 39 -5.47 -1.40 29.90
N GLY A 40 -5.70 -1.78 28.64
CA GLY A 40 -7.02 -2.12 28.10
C GLY A 40 -7.80 -0.96 27.48
N SER A 41 -7.30 0.27 27.55
CA SER A 41 -7.88 1.40 26.82
C SER A 41 -7.54 1.35 25.32
N LEU A 42 -8.49 1.74 24.48
CA LEU A 42 -8.28 1.82 23.04
C LEU A 42 -7.35 2.99 22.68
N PRO A 43 -6.50 2.85 21.65
CA PRO A 43 -5.70 3.96 21.15
C PRO A 43 -6.59 5.07 20.61
N LYS A 44 -6.19 6.32 20.84
CA LYS A 44 -6.84 7.51 20.27
C LYS A 44 -6.19 7.86 18.95
N LEU A 45 -7.01 8.32 17.99
CA LEU A 45 -6.56 8.72 16.67
C LEU A 45 -6.54 10.24 16.55
N HIS A 46 -5.42 10.78 16.07
CA HIS A 46 -5.23 12.20 15.82
C HIS A 46 -4.89 12.40 14.36
N ARG A 47 -5.43 13.43 13.70
CA ARG A 47 -5.08 13.71 12.30
C ARG A 47 -3.58 13.97 12.17
N ASN A 48 -2.94 13.33 11.19
CA ASN A 48 -1.54 13.58 10.87
C ASN A 48 -1.43 14.79 9.92
N PRO A 49 -0.85 15.92 10.35
CA PRO A 49 -0.69 17.08 9.49
C PRO A 49 0.30 16.85 8.34
N TYR A 50 1.12 15.81 8.38
CA TYR A 50 2.11 15.47 7.35
C TYR A 50 1.71 14.26 6.50
N SER A 51 0.42 13.87 6.53
CA SER A 51 -0.04 12.70 5.78
C SER A 51 0.14 12.87 4.28
N TRP A 52 0.59 11.80 3.63
CA TRP A 52 0.72 11.72 2.18
C TRP A 52 -0.66 11.76 1.50
N SER A 53 -1.71 11.34 2.19
CA SER A 53 -3.09 11.39 1.67
C SER A 53 -3.59 12.81 1.36
N LYS A 54 -2.86 13.86 1.78
CA LYS A 54 -3.16 15.25 1.41
C LYS A 54 -2.87 15.59 -0.04
N VAL A 55 -1.97 14.84 -0.69
CA VAL A 55 -1.49 15.11 -2.06
C VAL A 55 -1.56 13.88 -2.96
N SER A 56 -1.95 12.73 -2.42
CA SER A 56 -2.04 11.46 -3.15
C SER A 56 -3.16 10.57 -2.62
N SER A 57 -3.60 9.64 -3.45
CA SER A 57 -4.33 8.45 -3.03
C SER A 57 -3.33 7.36 -2.68
N VAL A 58 -3.38 6.86 -1.44
CA VAL A 58 -2.38 5.90 -0.93
C VAL A 58 -3.04 4.57 -0.61
N ILE A 59 -2.50 3.50 -1.17
CA ILE A 59 -2.89 2.11 -0.89
C ILE A 59 -1.83 1.51 0.04
N TYR A 60 -2.24 1.12 1.24
CA TYR A 60 -1.39 0.37 2.19
C TYR A 60 -1.73 -1.11 2.04
N LEU A 61 -0.73 -1.93 1.72
CA LEU A 61 -0.95 -3.33 1.40
C LEU A 61 -0.12 -4.26 2.28
N ASP A 62 -0.82 -5.06 3.08
CA ASP A 62 -0.21 -6.14 3.85
C ASP A 62 0.20 -7.27 2.91
N SER A 63 1.51 -7.50 2.77
CA SER A 63 2.06 -8.53 1.89
C SER A 63 3.41 -9.04 2.41
N PRO A 64 3.73 -10.33 2.21
CA PRO A 64 2.92 -11.39 1.59
C PRO A 64 1.79 -11.91 2.50
N ALA A 65 1.02 -12.90 2.02
CA ALA A 65 0.04 -13.60 2.84
C ALA A 65 0.70 -14.16 4.12
N GLY A 66 0.07 -13.89 5.26
CA GLY A 66 0.62 -14.15 6.59
C GLY A 66 1.08 -12.89 7.32
N VAL A 67 1.21 -11.75 6.63
CA VAL A 67 1.53 -10.44 7.23
C VAL A 67 0.26 -9.68 7.58
N GLY A 68 0.21 -9.07 8.78
CA GLY A 68 -0.88 -8.17 9.19
C GLY A 68 -2.25 -8.84 9.12
N LEU A 69 -3.13 -8.28 8.29
CA LEU A 69 -4.48 -8.81 8.03
C LEU A 69 -4.56 -9.72 6.79
N SER A 70 -3.48 -9.89 6.04
CA SER A 70 -3.45 -10.78 4.87
C SER A 70 -3.28 -12.23 5.27
N TYR A 71 -4.17 -13.12 4.81
CA TYR A 71 -4.16 -14.55 5.16
C TYR A 71 -4.54 -15.46 4.00
N ALA A 72 -4.08 -16.71 4.05
CA ALA A 72 -4.51 -17.76 3.14
C ALA A 72 -5.75 -18.48 3.69
N LYS A 73 -6.74 -18.77 2.83
CA LYS A 73 -7.94 -19.52 3.24
C LYS A 73 -7.61 -20.94 3.70
N ASP A 74 -6.65 -21.57 3.02
CA ASP A 74 -6.16 -22.89 3.37
C ASP A 74 -5.17 -22.81 4.53
N LYS A 75 -5.69 -22.97 5.76
CA LYS A 75 -4.89 -22.93 6.98
C LYS A 75 -4.00 -24.16 7.18
N SER A 76 -4.15 -25.20 6.34
CA SER A 76 -3.33 -26.41 6.44
C SER A 76 -1.94 -26.24 5.83
N LYS A 77 -1.75 -25.20 5.01
CA LYS A 77 -0.48 -24.89 4.35
C LYS A 77 0.31 -23.86 5.16
N PRO A 78 1.62 -24.06 5.36
CA PRO A 78 2.47 -23.04 5.94
C PRO A 78 2.59 -21.84 4.99
N TYR A 79 2.83 -20.65 5.55
CA TYR A 79 3.18 -19.46 4.78
C TYR A 79 4.61 -19.57 4.25
N THR A 80 4.80 -20.35 3.19
CA THR A 80 6.05 -20.40 2.45
C THR A 80 6.00 -19.33 1.36
N THR A 81 6.76 -18.25 1.56
CA THR A 81 6.79 -17.09 0.65
C THR A 81 8.23 -16.80 0.22
N GLY A 82 8.40 -16.06 -0.88
CA GLY A 82 9.70 -15.66 -1.40
C GLY A 82 9.54 -14.49 -2.37
N ASP A 83 10.62 -13.75 -2.61
CA ASP A 83 10.56 -12.43 -3.26
C ASP A 83 9.84 -12.44 -4.61
N LEU A 84 10.08 -13.46 -5.44
CA LEU A 84 9.43 -13.60 -6.76
C LEU A 84 7.94 -13.95 -6.64
N GLN A 85 7.58 -14.84 -5.71
CA GLN A 85 6.18 -15.19 -5.47
C GLN A 85 5.42 -13.97 -4.93
N THR A 86 6.03 -13.24 -3.99
CA THR A 86 5.46 -12.00 -3.44
C THR A 86 5.26 -10.96 -4.53
N ALA A 87 6.23 -10.76 -5.43
CA ALA A 87 6.09 -9.83 -6.55
C ALA A 87 4.93 -10.23 -7.50
N HIS A 88 4.81 -11.52 -7.83
CA HIS A 88 3.72 -12.04 -8.65
C HIS A 88 2.35 -11.85 -7.99
N ASP A 89 2.23 -12.14 -6.69
CA ASP A 89 0.98 -12.00 -5.95
C ASP A 89 0.58 -10.52 -5.81
N LEU A 90 1.54 -9.63 -5.59
CA LEU A 90 1.35 -8.18 -5.57
C LEU A 90 0.92 -7.63 -6.93
N HIS A 91 1.52 -8.11 -8.02
CA HIS A 91 1.10 -7.74 -9.37
C HIS A 91 -0.33 -8.22 -9.66
N THR A 92 -0.66 -9.45 -9.25
CA THR A 92 -2.03 -9.99 -9.36
C THR A 92 -3.02 -9.15 -8.56
N PHE A 93 -2.65 -8.71 -7.35
CA PHE A 93 -3.47 -7.78 -6.56
C PHE A 93 -3.71 -6.48 -7.31
N LEU A 94 -2.66 -5.85 -7.86
CA LEU A 94 -2.78 -4.59 -8.58
C LEU A 94 -3.72 -4.69 -9.79
N LEU A 95 -3.58 -5.74 -10.60
CA LEU A 95 -4.47 -5.97 -11.75
C LEU A 95 -5.94 -6.07 -11.31
N LYS A 96 -6.22 -6.83 -10.25
CA LYS A 96 -7.57 -6.97 -9.71
C LYS A 96 -8.08 -5.68 -9.08
N TRP A 97 -7.22 -4.92 -8.42
CA TRP A 97 -7.57 -3.65 -7.79
C TRP A 97 -7.97 -2.62 -8.85
N PHE A 98 -7.18 -2.45 -9.91
CA PHE A 98 -7.52 -1.54 -11.01
C PHE A 98 -8.73 -2.00 -11.83
N GLN A 99 -9.01 -3.31 -11.92
CA GLN A 99 -10.27 -3.80 -12.48
C GLN A 99 -11.49 -3.37 -11.67
N LEU A 100 -11.37 -3.33 -10.34
CA LEU A 100 -12.45 -2.90 -9.45
C LEU A 100 -12.57 -1.37 -9.38
N TYR A 101 -11.45 -0.66 -9.47
CA TYR A 101 -11.34 0.79 -9.33
C TYR A 101 -10.73 1.43 -10.59
N HIS A 102 -11.45 1.31 -11.70
CA HIS A 102 -10.99 1.76 -13.03
C HIS A 102 -10.73 3.27 -13.09
N GLU A 103 -11.36 4.06 -12.21
CA GLU A 103 -11.22 5.51 -12.13
C GLU A 103 -9.79 5.95 -11.76
N PHE A 104 -8.97 5.05 -11.22
CA PHE A 104 -7.57 5.33 -10.88
C PHE A 104 -6.59 4.97 -12.01
N LEU A 105 -7.02 4.32 -13.09
CA LEU A 105 -6.14 3.90 -14.19
C LEU A 105 -5.43 5.08 -14.88
N THR A 106 -6.06 6.25 -14.91
CA THR A 106 -5.49 7.46 -15.52
C THR A 106 -4.51 8.18 -14.60
N ASN A 107 -4.44 7.79 -13.33
CA ASN A 107 -3.60 8.48 -12.36
C ASN A 107 -2.14 8.02 -12.50
N PRO A 108 -1.17 8.93 -12.37
CA PRO A 108 0.23 8.55 -12.26
C PRO A 108 0.43 7.56 -11.09
N PHE A 109 1.02 6.40 -11.37
CA PHE A 109 1.19 5.31 -10.40
C PHE A 109 2.63 5.19 -9.91
N TYR A 110 2.81 5.07 -8.59
CA TYR A 110 4.11 5.01 -7.93
C TYR A 110 4.12 3.89 -6.89
N ILE A 111 5.25 3.23 -6.73
CA ILE A 111 5.47 2.19 -5.73
C ILE A 111 6.52 2.73 -4.75
N ALA A 112 6.21 2.69 -3.45
CA ALA A 112 7.09 3.11 -2.39
C ALA A 112 7.09 2.09 -1.24
N GLY A 113 8.07 2.20 -0.35
CA GLY A 113 8.24 1.31 0.79
C GLY A 113 9.55 1.53 1.51
N GLU A 114 9.71 0.90 2.68
CA GLU A 114 10.89 1.03 3.55
C GLU A 114 11.45 -0.37 3.90
N SER A 115 12.72 -0.41 4.32
CA SER A 115 13.39 -1.64 4.77
C SER A 115 13.48 -2.70 3.65
N TYR A 116 12.98 -3.91 3.86
CA TYR A 116 13.01 -5.01 2.89
C TYR A 116 12.15 -4.73 1.64
N ALA A 117 11.30 -3.69 1.68
CA ALA A 117 10.69 -3.17 0.48
C ALA A 117 11.72 -2.70 -0.57
N GLY A 118 12.97 -2.45 -0.19
CA GLY A 118 14.08 -2.27 -1.13
C GLY A 118 14.28 -3.45 -2.10
N ILE A 119 13.80 -4.65 -1.74
CA ILE A 119 13.69 -5.81 -2.65
C ILE A 119 12.33 -5.85 -3.32
N TYR A 120 11.23 -5.66 -2.57
CA TYR A 120 9.87 -5.78 -3.13
C TYR A 120 9.52 -4.73 -4.18
N ILE A 121 9.99 -3.48 -4.02
CA ILE A 121 9.72 -2.40 -4.96
C ILE A 121 10.31 -2.71 -6.35
N PRO A 122 11.62 -3.01 -6.50
CA PRO A 122 12.17 -3.30 -7.82
C PRO A 122 11.63 -4.61 -8.42
N THR A 123 11.39 -5.66 -7.62
CA THR A 123 10.83 -6.92 -8.15
C THR A 123 9.39 -6.74 -8.63
N LEU A 124 8.55 -6.02 -7.88
CA LEU A 124 7.19 -5.68 -8.33
C LEU A 124 7.21 -4.75 -9.54
N SER A 125 8.06 -3.73 -9.54
CA SER A 125 8.17 -2.80 -10.68
C SER A 125 8.52 -3.53 -11.97
N HIS A 126 9.40 -4.53 -11.88
CA HIS A 126 9.73 -5.41 -13.01
C HIS A 126 8.53 -6.21 -13.52
N GLU A 127 7.73 -6.79 -12.62
CA GLU A 127 6.51 -7.50 -12.99
C GLU A 127 5.47 -6.57 -13.64
N VAL A 128 5.31 -5.35 -13.12
CA VAL A 128 4.41 -4.34 -13.68
C VAL A 128 4.83 -3.96 -15.10
N VAL A 129 6.11 -3.63 -15.31
CA VAL A 129 6.62 -3.26 -16.65
C VAL A 129 6.46 -4.41 -17.65
N LYS A 130 6.78 -5.64 -17.25
CA LYS A 130 6.53 -6.84 -18.10
C LYS A 130 5.05 -7.05 -18.41
N GLY A 131 4.17 -6.79 -17.45
CA GLY A 131 2.72 -6.94 -17.60
C GLY A 131 2.12 -5.93 -18.57
N VAL A 132 2.70 -4.72 -18.66
CA VAL A 132 2.29 -3.67 -19.61
C VAL A 132 2.45 -4.14 -21.06
N ASP A 133 3.50 -4.89 -21.38
CA ASP A 133 3.74 -5.42 -22.74
C ASP A 133 2.70 -6.47 -23.21
N PHE A 134 1.92 -7.04 -22.28
CA PHE A 134 0.90 -8.04 -22.58
C PHE A 134 -0.53 -7.48 -22.62
N PHE A 135 -0.75 -6.23 -22.21
CA PHE A 135 -2.09 -5.67 -21.98
C PHE A 135 -2.36 -4.32 -22.67
N PHE A 136 -1.43 -3.80 -23.48
CA PHE A 136 -1.65 -2.63 -24.34
C PHE A 136 -1.48 -2.95 -25.83
#